data_AF-A0A949EY79-F1
#
_entry.id   AF-A0A949EY79-F1
#
_cell.length_a   1.000
_cell.length_b   1.000
_cell.length_c   1.000
_cell.angle_alpha   90.00
_cell.angle_beta   90.00
_cell.angle_gamma   90.00
#
_symmetry.space_group_name_H-M   'P 1'
#
loop_
_entity.id
_entity.type
_entity.pdbx_description
1 polymer ?
#
loop_
_entity_poly.entity_id
_entity_poly.type
_entity_poly.pdbx_seq_one_letter_code
_entity_poly.pdbx_strand_id
1 'polypeptide(L)'
;MIPILIIAISFLLIIPFYKTRSYLSVWGGIMFTMAVFLVYLRIKALEIYPSRFFIKETLFISGIIVGIATLLIILAFILIKKKDIFRLKSAYFWKLLVFYFPWGFLQQLFFQFIFFETVYFAFKGNIFLSLLLSAVFFGLFHLGWTKKFFLPSLLIGFFFSGIYLLYGNLIWLALSHALLGTFLYVLFVKDNQLARRLTGLNIFK
;
A
#
# COMPACT_ATOMS: atom_id res chain seq x y z
N MET A 1 -6.32 3.35 24.99
CA MET A 1 -4.92 2.88 24.87
C MET A 1 -4.66 2.07 23.59
N ILE A 2 -5.55 1.14 23.22
CA ILE A 2 -5.38 0.29 22.01
C ILE A 2 -5.00 1.08 20.72
N PRO A 3 -5.64 2.22 20.39
CA PRO A 3 -5.28 2.96 19.16
C PRO A 3 -3.83 3.44 19.14
N ILE A 4 -3.34 3.97 20.26
CA ILE A 4 -1.96 4.44 20.39
C ILE A 4 -0.97 3.28 20.26
N LEU A 5 -1.31 2.12 20.82
CA LEU A 5 -0.49 0.91 20.70
C LEU A 5 -0.39 0.44 19.23
N ILE A 6 -1.52 0.40 18.50
CA ILE A 6 -1.54 0.08 17.07
C ILE A 6 -0.65 1.04 16.28
N ILE A 7 -0.75 2.35 16.53
CA ILE A 7 0.06 3.37 15.84
C ILE A 7 1.55 3.16 16.14
N ALA A 8 1.92 2.99 17.41
CA ALA A 8 3.31 2.79 17.81
C ALA A 8 3.90 1.53 17.18
N ILE A 9 3.21 0.39 17.25
CA ILE A 9 3.66 -0.88 16.67
C ILE A 9 3.72 -0.78 15.14
N SER A 10 2.80 -0.06 14.50
CA SER A 10 2.83 0.17 13.05
C SER A 10 4.11 0.89 12.62
N PHE A 11 4.53 1.94 13.34
CA PHE A 11 5.81 2.60 13.08
C PHE A 11 7.00 1.70 13.36
N LEU A 12 6.96 0.92 14.45
CA LEU A 12 8.02 -0.04 14.76
C LEU A 12 8.15 -1.12 13.67
N LEU A 13 7.07 -1.50 12.98
CA LEU A 13 7.07 -2.49 11.89
C LEU A 13 7.95 -2.08 10.71
N ILE A 14 8.21 -0.78 10.52
CA ILE A 14 9.10 -0.28 9.46
C ILE A 14 10.52 -0.84 9.61
N ILE A 15 11.00 -1.00 10.85
CA ILE A 15 12.36 -1.49 11.13
C ILE A 15 12.56 -2.94 10.64
N PRO A 16 11.78 -3.94 11.10
CA PRO A 16 11.91 -5.29 10.59
C PRO A 16 11.53 -5.37 9.10
N PHE A 17 10.60 -4.55 8.60
CA PHE A 17 10.31 -4.48 7.16
C PHE A 17 11.57 -4.18 6.34
N TYR A 18 12.39 -3.21 6.75
CA TYR A 18 13.64 -2.90 6.06
C TYR A 18 14.77 -3.90 6.25
N LYS A 19 14.79 -4.59 7.40
CA LYS A 19 15.81 -5.61 7.67
C LYS A 19 15.45 -7.00 7.12
N THR A 20 14.19 -7.21 6.74
CA THR A 20 13.71 -8.50 6.23
C THR A 20 14.35 -8.78 4.88
N ARG A 21 15.34 -9.67 4.90
CA ARG A 21 15.90 -10.25 3.68
C ARG A 21 15.09 -11.44 3.21
N SER A 22 14.41 -12.16 4.12
CA SER A 22 13.55 -13.32 3.84
C SER A 22 12.45 -13.45 4.89
N TYR A 23 11.26 -13.92 4.50
CA TYR A 23 10.16 -14.20 5.43
C TYR A 23 10.50 -15.29 6.46
N LEU A 24 11.45 -16.18 6.15
CA LEU A 24 11.94 -17.22 7.07
C LEU A 24 13.08 -16.74 7.99
N SER A 25 13.57 -15.52 7.79
CA SER A 25 14.59 -14.94 8.67
C SER A 25 13.99 -14.47 10.00
N VAL A 26 14.82 -14.25 11.02
CA VAL A 26 14.41 -13.68 12.31
C VAL A 26 13.62 -12.37 12.11
N TRP A 27 14.10 -11.48 11.23
CA TRP A 27 13.39 -10.23 10.91
C TRP A 27 12.05 -10.47 10.21
N GLY A 28 11.97 -11.49 9.35
CA GLY A 28 10.72 -11.91 8.72
C GLY A 28 9.71 -12.43 9.74
N GLY A 29 10.16 -13.26 10.70
CA GLY A 29 9.33 -13.76 11.81
C GLY A 29 8.85 -12.64 12.74
N ILE A 30 9.71 -11.66 13.05
CA ILE A 30 9.34 -10.46 13.82
C ILE A 30 8.27 -9.66 13.06
N MET A 31 8.51 -9.38 11.77
CA MET A 31 7.56 -8.63 10.94
C MET A 31 6.19 -9.34 10.87
N PHE A 32 6.19 -10.66 10.66
CA PHE A 32 4.96 -11.46 10.59
C PHE A 32 4.21 -11.42 11.92
N THR A 33 4.90 -11.66 13.04
CA THR A 33 4.30 -11.62 14.38
C THR A 33 3.69 -10.25 14.68
N MET A 34 4.40 -9.17 14.37
CA MET A 34 3.89 -7.81 14.55
C MET A 34 2.67 -7.53 13.66
N ALA A 35 2.67 -7.99 12.40
CA ALA A 35 1.54 -7.82 11.49
C ALA A 35 0.29 -8.57 12.00
N VAL A 36 0.43 -9.82 12.44
CA VAL A 36 -0.66 -10.61 13.03
C VAL A 36 -1.18 -9.94 14.31
N PHE A 37 -0.28 -9.45 15.16
CA PHE A 37 -0.67 -8.74 16.38
C PHE A 37 -1.41 -7.44 16.09
N LEU A 38 -0.99 -6.68 15.07
CA LEU A 38 -1.69 -5.47 14.62
C LEU A 38 -3.10 -5.78 14.09
N VAL A 39 -3.27 -6.88 13.34
CA VAL A 39 -4.60 -7.36 12.92
C VAL A 39 -5.46 -7.67 14.13
N TYR A 40 -4.93 -8.43 15.10
CA TYR A 40 -5.64 -8.76 16.33
C TYR A 40 -6.08 -7.50 17.10
N LEU A 41 -5.15 -6.55 17.31
CA LEU A 41 -5.46 -5.28 17.98
C LEU A 41 -6.51 -4.47 17.21
N ARG A 42 -6.43 -4.44 15.87
CA ARG A 42 -7.42 -3.72 15.06
C ARG A 42 -8.80 -4.33 15.16
N ILE A 43 -8.91 -5.67 15.16
CA ILE A 43 -10.18 -6.39 15.36
C ILE A 43 -10.76 -6.04 16.74
N LYS A 44 -9.95 -6.07 17.80
CA LYS A 44 -10.40 -5.65 19.14
C LYS A 44 -10.83 -4.19 19.20
N ALA A 45 -10.18 -3.33 18.44
CA ALA A 45 -10.54 -1.92 18.36
C ALA A 45 -11.87 -1.67 17.63
N LEU A 46 -12.42 -2.64 16.88
CA LEU A 46 -13.75 -2.53 16.27
C LEU A 46 -14.88 -2.42 17.31
N GLU A 47 -14.66 -2.96 18.51
CA GLU A 47 -15.57 -2.80 19.66
C GLU A 47 -15.63 -1.34 20.15
N ILE A 48 -14.62 -0.52 19.81
CA ILE A 48 -14.48 0.87 20.27
C ILE A 48 -14.87 1.87 19.17
N TYR A 49 -14.49 1.60 17.91
CA TYR A 49 -14.80 2.46 16.78
C TYR A 49 -15.02 1.67 15.49
N PRO A 50 -15.96 2.10 14.64
CA PRO A 50 -16.38 1.34 13.48
C PRO A 50 -15.32 1.31 12.38
N SER A 51 -15.57 0.47 11.36
CA SER A 51 -14.74 0.40 10.16
C SER A 51 -15.45 0.99 8.95
N ARG A 52 -14.67 1.55 8.02
CA ARG A 52 -15.08 1.97 6.67
C ARG A 52 -14.60 0.99 5.59
N PHE A 53 -14.21 -0.22 5.98
CA PHE A 53 -13.63 -1.24 5.11
C PHE A 53 -14.47 -1.50 3.86
N PHE A 54 -15.79 -1.52 4.02
CA PHE A 54 -16.76 -1.69 2.95
C PHE A 54 -18.03 -0.89 3.24
N ILE A 55 -18.44 -0.05 2.28
CA ILE A 55 -19.64 0.78 2.36
C ILE A 55 -20.36 0.63 1.01
N LYS A 56 -21.49 -0.06 1.02
CA LYS A 56 -22.21 -0.48 -0.20
C LYS A 56 -22.66 0.73 -1.02
N GLU A 57 -23.12 1.77 -0.35
CA GLU A 57 -23.70 2.99 -0.92
C GLU A 57 -22.69 3.76 -1.77
N THR A 58 -21.42 3.75 -1.37
CA THR A 58 -20.34 4.48 -2.03
C THR A 58 -19.43 3.56 -2.85
N LEU A 59 -19.73 2.27 -2.96
CA LEU A 59 -18.88 1.28 -3.65
C LEU A 59 -18.65 1.67 -5.12
N PHE A 60 -19.69 2.07 -5.84
CA PHE A 60 -19.56 2.40 -7.26
C PHE A 60 -18.79 3.72 -7.48
N ILE A 61 -19.15 4.79 -6.75
CA ILE A 61 -18.51 6.09 -6.90
C ILE A 61 -17.04 6.08 -6.44
N SER A 62 -16.72 5.35 -5.37
CA SER A 62 -15.32 5.14 -4.95
C SER A 62 -14.53 4.42 -6.04
N GLY A 63 -15.09 3.40 -6.67
CA GLY A 63 -14.48 2.70 -7.80
C GLY A 63 -14.15 3.62 -8.97
N ILE A 64 -15.07 4.50 -9.36
CA ILE A 64 -14.84 5.49 -10.42
C ILE A 64 -13.72 6.45 -10.04
N ILE A 65 -13.78 7.06 -8.85
CA ILE A 65 -12.80 8.06 -8.41
C ILE A 65 -11.40 7.44 -8.31
N VAL A 66 -11.29 6.25 -7.71
CA VAL A 66 -10.03 5.52 -7.62
C VAL A 66 -9.52 5.14 -9.01
N GLY A 67 -10.40 4.68 -9.90
CA GLY A 67 -10.06 4.34 -11.28
C GLY A 67 -9.48 5.54 -12.04
N ILE A 68 -10.16 6.68 -12.02
CA ILE A 68 -9.69 7.93 -12.64
C ILE A 68 -8.33 8.33 -12.06
N ALA A 69 -8.19 8.36 -10.74
CA ALA A 69 -6.94 8.70 -10.09
C ALA A 69 -5.78 7.77 -10.49
N THR A 70 -6.05 6.47 -10.54
CA THR A 70 -5.09 5.44 -10.97
C THR A 70 -4.61 5.72 -12.40
N LEU A 71 -5.55 5.97 -13.32
CA LEU A 71 -5.25 6.28 -14.71
C LEU A 71 -4.42 7.56 -14.83
N LEU A 72 -4.77 8.63 -14.10
CA LEU A 72 -4.01 9.88 -14.09
C LEU A 72 -2.57 9.69 -13.59
N ILE A 73 -2.37 8.88 -12.55
CA ILE A 73 -1.03 8.56 -12.04
C ILE A 73 -0.24 7.76 -13.08
N ILE A 74 -0.84 6.75 -13.70
CA ILE A 74 -0.22 5.97 -14.79
C ILE A 74 0.19 6.89 -15.94
N LEU A 75 -0.71 7.77 -16.39
CA LEU A 75 -0.44 8.74 -17.44
C LEU A 75 0.70 9.70 -17.08
N ALA A 76 0.75 10.19 -15.83
CA ALA A 76 1.86 11.03 -15.37
C ALA A 76 3.21 10.29 -15.47
N PHE A 77 3.28 9.03 -15.05
CA PHE A 77 4.51 8.24 -15.17
C PHE A 77 4.89 7.95 -16.62
N ILE A 78 3.90 7.70 -17.49
CA ILE A 78 4.09 7.56 -18.95
C ILE A 78 4.73 8.83 -19.51
N LEU A 79 4.15 10.00 -19.23
CA LEU A 79 4.64 11.28 -19.72
C LEU A 79 6.04 11.62 -19.21
N ILE A 80 6.40 11.19 -18.00
CA ILE A 80 7.77 11.36 -17.46
C ILE A 80 8.79 10.49 -18.21
N LYS A 81 8.42 9.26 -18.60
CA LYS A 81 9.34 8.32 -19.25
C LYS A 81 9.55 8.56 -20.75
N LYS A 82 8.76 9.44 -21.37
CA LYS A 82 8.81 10.03 -22.73
C LYS A 82 9.09 9.13 -23.97
N LYS A 83 9.66 7.92 -23.90
CA LYS A 83 10.02 7.14 -25.13
C LYS A 83 9.97 5.60 -25.08
N ASP A 84 9.87 4.93 -23.93
CA ASP A 84 10.03 3.45 -23.86
C ASP A 84 8.75 2.62 -23.61
N ILE A 85 7.58 3.25 -23.74
CA ILE A 85 6.31 2.69 -23.23
C ILE A 85 5.71 1.66 -24.20
N PHE A 86 6.05 1.75 -25.49
CA PHE A 86 5.67 0.76 -26.50
C PHE A 86 6.38 -0.59 -26.32
N ARG A 87 7.35 -0.68 -25.40
CA ARG A 87 7.93 -1.93 -24.91
C ARG A 87 7.30 -2.38 -23.59
N LEU A 88 6.07 -1.97 -23.29
CA LEU A 88 5.32 -2.51 -22.16
C LEU A 88 5.28 -4.03 -22.27
N LYS A 89 5.91 -4.67 -21.30
CA LYS A 89 6.16 -6.10 -21.26
C LYS A 89 4.88 -6.80 -20.83
N SER A 90 3.87 -6.76 -21.69
CA SER A 90 2.48 -7.16 -21.41
C SER A 90 2.38 -8.56 -20.80
N ALA A 91 3.19 -9.51 -21.27
CA ALA A 91 3.28 -10.85 -20.71
C ALA A 91 3.74 -10.86 -19.23
N TYR A 92 4.65 -9.96 -18.84
CA TYR A 92 5.07 -9.80 -17.44
C TYR A 92 4.03 -9.05 -16.63
N PHE A 93 3.33 -8.08 -17.21
CA PHE A 93 2.27 -7.33 -16.53
C PHE A 93 1.21 -8.29 -15.96
N TRP A 94 0.63 -9.15 -16.80
CA TRP A 94 -0.41 -10.07 -16.35
C TRP A 94 0.07 -11.08 -15.30
N LYS A 95 1.30 -11.62 -15.48
CA LYS A 95 1.90 -12.55 -14.51
C LYS A 95 2.14 -11.86 -13.16
N LEU A 96 2.69 -10.65 -13.18
CA LEU A 96 2.95 -9.88 -11.97
C LEU A 96 1.65 -9.47 -11.29
N LEU A 97 0.61 -9.09 -12.04
CA LEU A 97 -0.66 -8.64 -11.49
C LEU A 97 -1.30 -9.69 -10.58
N VAL A 98 -1.23 -10.97 -10.95
CA VAL A 98 -1.76 -12.09 -10.13
C VAL A 98 -1.09 -12.15 -8.75
N PHE A 99 0.22 -11.93 -8.68
CA PHE A 99 0.96 -11.90 -7.40
C PHE A 99 0.83 -10.57 -6.67
N TYR A 100 0.74 -9.46 -7.42
CA TYR A 100 0.60 -8.12 -6.89
C TYR A 100 -0.78 -7.86 -6.32
N PHE A 101 -1.81 -8.57 -6.75
CA PHE A 101 -3.16 -8.36 -6.25
C PHE A 101 -3.30 -8.75 -4.76
N PRO A 102 -2.96 -9.97 -4.31
CA PRO A 102 -2.94 -10.31 -2.88
C PRO A 102 -2.02 -9.39 -2.08
N TRP A 103 -0.86 -9.06 -2.63
CA TRP A 103 0.09 -8.17 -1.97
C TRP A 103 -0.44 -6.75 -1.80
N GLY A 104 -1.04 -6.18 -2.85
CA GLY A 104 -1.65 -4.85 -2.83
C GLY A 104 -2.84 -4.79 -1.87
N PHE A 105 -3.61 -5.87 -1.79
CA PHE A 105 -4.67 -6.00 -0.80
C PHE A 105 -4.12 -5.98 0.64
N LEU A 106 -3.09 -6.79 0.93
CA LEU A 106 -2.44 -6.81 2.25
C LEU A 106 -1.86 -5.43 2.62
N GLN A 107 -1.20 -4.77 1.67
CA GLN A 107 -0.63 -3.44 1.91
C GLN A 107 -1.72 -2.40 2.17
N GLN A 108 -2.80 -2.38 1.39
CA GLN A 108 -3.88 -1.42 1.63
C GLN A 108 -4.66 -1.73 2.91
N LEU A 109 -4.87 -3.01 3.24
CA LEU A 109 -5.44 -3.41 4.52
C LEU A 109 -4.62 -2.87 5.68
N PHE A 110 -3.29 -2.95 5.57
CA PHE A 110 -2.40 -2.40 6.56
C PHE A 110 -2.45 -0.86 6.62
N PHE A 111 -2.31 -0.18 5.49
CA PHE A 111 -2.23 1.28 5.45
C PHE A 111 -3.55 1.97 5.79
N GLN A 112 -4.65 1.51 5.18
CA GLN A 112 -5.95 2.17 5.32
C GLN A 112 -6.72 1.67 6.54
N PHE A 113 -6.96 0.37 6.59
CA PHE A 113 -7.84 -0.22 7.60
C PHE A 113 -7.19 -0.32 8.99
N ILE A 114 -5.92 -0.75 9.05
CA ILE A 114 -5.20 -0.85 10.34
C ILE A 114 -4.67 0.52 10.76
N PHE A 115 -3.86 1.18 9.93
CA PHE A 115 -3.16 2.40 10.36
C PHE A 115 -4.03 3.66 10.28
N PHE A 116 -4.48 4.05 9.09
CA PHE A 116 -5.18 5.32 8.89
C PHE A 116 -6.47 5.44 9.71
N GLU A 117 -7.34 4.43 9.71
CA GLU A 117 -8.56 4.47 10.54
C GLU A 117 -8.22 4.64 12.01
N THR A 118 -7.23 3.89 12.50
CA THR A 118 -6.81 4.00 13.90
C THR A 118 -6.32 5.40 14.23
N VAL A 119 -5.50 6.01 13.37
CA VAL A 119 -5.05 7.40 13.55
C VAL A 119 -6.25 8.34 13.58
N TYR A 120 -7.17 8.22 12.62
CA TYR A 120 -8.37 9.04 12.55
C TYR A 120 -9.18 9.01 13.85
N PHE A 121 -9.44 7.83 14.40
CA PHE A 121 -10.20 7.73 15.65
C PHE A 121 -9.36 8.08 16.89
N ALA A 122 -8.06 7.76 16.92
CA ALA A 122 -7.16 8.12 18.03
C ALA A 122 -7.09 9.63 18.24
N PHE A 123 -7.11 10.40 17.14
CA PHE A 123 -7.07 11.86 17.17
C PHE A 123 -8.45 12.51 17.00
N LYS A 124 -9.51 11.84 17.50
CA LYS A 124 -10.89 12.36 17.58
C LYS A 124 -11.41 12.93 16.24
N GLY A 125 -11.05 12.28 15.14
CA GLY A 125 -11.50 12.66 13.80
C GLY A 125 -10.75 13.84 13.17
N ASN A 126 -9.58 14.24 13.69
CA ASN A 126 -8.76 15.27 13.05
C ASN A 126 -8.28 14.81 11.66
N ILE A 127 -8.98 15.29 10.63
CA ILE A 127 -8.79 14.88 9.23
C ILE A 127 -7.36 15.17 8.77
N PHE A 128 -6.90 16.41 8.94
CA PHE A 128 -5.61 16.84 8.43
C PHE A 128 -4.46 16.04 9.04
N LEU A 129 -4.44 15.88 10.37
CA LEU A 129 -3.41 15.11 11.06
C LEU A 129 -3.42 13.63 10.61
N SER A 130 -4.60 13.06 10.39
CA SER A 130 -4.73 11.67 9.98
C SER A 130 -4.22 11.41 8.56
N LEU A 131 -4.57 12.31 7.63
CA LEU A 131 -4.05 12.27 6.26
C LEU A 131 -2.53 12.48 6.24
N LEU A 132 -2.02 13.43 7.02
CA LEU A 132 -0.59 13.71 7.11
C LEU A 132 0.19 12.50 7.66
N LEU A 133 -0.25 11.92 8.79
CA LEU A 133 0.42 10.77 9.38
C LEU A 133 0.36 9.54 8.47
N SER A 134 -0.78 9.29 7.82
CA SER A 134 -0.90 8.20 6.85
C SER A 134 0.01 8.41 5.63
N ALA A 135 0.08 9.63 5.10
CA ALA A 135 0.96 9.98 4.00
C ALA A 135 2.45 9.79 4.36
N VAL A 136 2.86 10.27 5.54
CA VAL A 136 4.22 10.07 6.06
C VAL A 136 4.51 8.59 6.23
N PHE A 137 3.60 7.83 6.86
CA PHE A 137 3.77 6.40 7.07
C PHE A 137 3.90 5.62 5.76
N PHE A 138 3.03 5.90 4.79
CA PHE A 138 3.08 5.31 3.47
C PHE A 138 4.38 5.66 2.73
N GLY A 139 4.81 6.92 2.76
CA GLY A 139 6.09 7.35 2.20
C GLY A 139 7.27 6.65 2.87
N LEU A 140 7.25 6.53 4.20
CA LEU A 140 8.27 5.86 4.99
C LEU A 140 8.37 4.37 4.71
N PHE A 141 7.32 3.69 4.23
CA PHE A 141 7.40 2.29 3.79
C PHE A 141 8.05 2.13 2.41
N HIS A 142 8.00 3.15 1.57
CA HIS A 142 8.51 3.10 0.19
C HIS A 142 9.93 3.67 0.05
N LEU A 143 10.49 4.29 1.11
CA LEU A 143 11.87 4.78 1.13
C LEU A 143 12.90 3.69 0.81
N GLY A 144 12.67 2.45 1.25
CA GLY A 144 13.60 1.35 1.02
C GLY A 144 13.68 0.86 -0.42
N TRP A 145 12.73 1.25 -1.29
CA TRP A 145 12.86 0.98 -2.72
C TRP A 145 13.83 1.98 -3.36
N THR A 146 13.58 3.26 -3.16
CA THR A 146 14.46 4.37 -3.57
C THR A 146 13.91 5.69 -3.03
N LYS A 147 14.82 6.58 -2.60
CA LYS A 147 14.49 7.92 -2.11
C LYS A 147 13.65 8.74 -3.10
N LYS A 148 13.76 8.47 -4.40
CA LYS A 148 13.00 9.18 -5.46
C LYS A 148 11.49 8.92 -5.41
N PHE A 149 11.07 7.80 -4.80
CA PHE A 149 9.65 7.47 -4.68
C PHE A 149 9.03 7.97 -3.38
N PHE A 150 9.80 8.51 -2.44
CA PHE A 150 9.26 9.01 -1.17
C PHE A 150 8.17 10.07 -1.38
N LEU A 151 8.47 11.13 -2.15
CA LEU A 151 7.52 12.22 -2.37
C LEU A 151 6.29 11.74 -3.19
N PRO A 152 6.43 11.01 -4.31
CA PRO A 152 5.28 10.40 -4.99
C PRO A 152 4.44 9.51 -4.07
N SER A 153 5.07 8.64 -3.28
CA SER A 153 4.37 7.77 -2.33
C SER A 153 3.65 8.58 -1.26
N LEU A 154 4.26 9.64 -0.73
CA LEU A 154 3.62 10.51 0.26
C LEU A 154 2.35 11.17 -0.32
N LEU A 155 2.43 11.70 -1.55
CA LEU A 155 1.26 12.30 -2.23
C LEU A 155 0.16 11.27 -2.51
N ILE A 156 0.54 10.08 -2.98
CA ILE A 156 -0.42 8.97 -3.20
C ILE A 156 -1.06 8.55 -1.88
N GLY A 157 -0.27 8.40 -0.81
CA GLY A 157 -0.76 8.05 0.52
C GLY A 157 -1.75 9.06 1.07
N PHE A 158 -1.45 10.37 0.91
CA PHE A 158 -2.36 11.44 1.29
C PHE A 158 -3.68 11.35 0.52
N PHE A 159 -3.61 11.23 -0.80
CA PHE A 159 -4.77 11.23 -1.67
C PHE A 159 -5.64 9.97 -1.50
N PHE A 160 -5.04 8.79 -1.43
CA PHE A 160 -5.77 7.52 -1.23
C PHE A 160 -6.42 7.45 0.15
N SER A 161 -5.75 7.96 1.19
CA SER A 161 -6.36 8.07 2.52
C SER A 161 -7.54 9.04 2.51
N GLY A 162 -7.47 10.12 1.73
CA GLY A 162 -8.57 11.05 1.52
C GLY A 162 -9.78 10.40 0.85
N ILE A 163 -9.56 9.65 -0.24
CA ILE A 163 -10.63 8.87 -0.89
C ILE A 163 -11.23 7.87 0.08
N TYR A 164 -10.40 7.12 0.80
CA TYR A 164 -10.85 6.12 1.77
C TYR A 164 -11.68 6.75 2.90
N LEU A 165 -11.28 7.93 3.38
CA LEU A 165 -12.02 8.67 4.40
C LEU A 165 -13.42 9.07 3.92
N LEU A 166 -13.51 9.59 2.68
CA LEU A 166 -14.74 10.13 2.12
C LEU A 166 -15.72 9.05 1.66
N TYR A 167 -15.21 7.97 1.07
CA TYR A 167 -16.03 6.98 0.39
C TYR A 167 -15.88 5.55 0.92
N GLY A 168 -14.96 5.29 1.85
CA GLY A 168 -14.65 3.93 2.30
C GLY A 168 -14.19 3.02 1.16
N ASN A 169 -14.38 1.71 1.34
CA ASN A 169 -14.15 0.67 0.33
C ASN A 169 -12.67 0.40 0.00
N LEU A 170 -12.08 -0.50 0.77
CA LEU A 170 -10.68 -0.89 0.62
C LEU A 170 -10.38 -1.54 -0.74
N ILE A 171 -11.34 -2.29 -1.30
CA ILE A 171 -11.12 -3.14 -2.47
C ILE A 171 -10.63 -2.37 -3.69
N TRP A 172 -11.16 -1.16 -3.92
CA TRP A 172 -10.74 -0.33 -5.06
C TRP A 172 -9.33 0.21 -4.88
N LEU A 173 -8.98 0.62 -3.66
CA LEU A 173 -7.62 1.06 -3.34
C LEU A 173 -6.62 -0.10 -3.46
N ALA A 174 -6.99 -1.30 -3.04
CA ALA A 174 -6.19 -2.51 -3.21
C ALA A 174 -5.93 -2.84 -4.68
N LEU A 175 -6.98 -2.81 -5.51
CA LEU A 175 -6.89 -2.99 -6.96
C LEU A 175 -5.99 -1.92 -7.60
N SER A 176 -6.21 -0.66 -7.25
CA SER A 176 -5.39 0.46 -7.73
C SER A 176 -3.92 0.29 -7.37
N HIS A 177 -3.63 -0.05 -6.11
CA HIS A 177 -2.26 -0.24 -5.65
C HIS A 177 -1.58 -1.42 -6.34
N ALA A 178 -2.30 -2.53 -6.55
CA ALA A 178 -1.79 -3.67 -7.31
C ALA A 178 -1.49 -3.29 -8.77
N LEU A 179 -2.38 -2.55 -9.42
CA LEU A 179 -2.20 -2.06 -10.79
C LEU A 179 -1.01 -1.10 -10.89
N LEU A 180 -0.92 -0.12 -10.00
CA LEU A 180 0.19 0.84 -9.95
C LEU A 180 1.52 0.13 -9.67
N GLY A 181 1.57 -0.77 -8.69
CA GLY A 181 2.75 -1.56 -8.38
C GLY A 181 3.21 -2.38 -9.58
N THR A 182 2.29 -3.09 -10.22
CA THR A 182 2.58 -3.88 -11.43
C THR A 182 3.08 -2.99 -12.57
N PHE A 183 2.39 -1.88 -12.82
CA PHE A 183 2.75 -0.92 -13.86
C PHE A 183 4.15 -0.34 -13.65
N LEU A 184 4.44 0.12 -12.44
CA LEU A 184 5.75 0.66 -12.07
C LEU A 184 6.86 -0.39 -12.19
N TYR A 185 6.60 -1.65 -11.84
CA TYR A 185 7.56 -2.73 -12.04
C TYR A 185 7.87 -2.95 -13.52
N VAL A 186 6.85 -3.00 -14.38
CA VAL A 186 7.07 -3.17 -15.82
C VAL A 186 7.78 -1.96 -16.42
N LEU A 187 7.50 -0.74 -15.92
CA LEU A 187 8.08 0.50 -16.42
C LEU A 187 9.53 0.74 -15.99
N PHE A 188 9.90 0.35 -14.76
CA PHE A 188 11.21 0.70 -14.17
C PHE A 188 12.17 -0.48 -14.01
N VAL A 189 11.72 -1.74 -14.08
CA VAL A 189 12.57 -2.92 -13.85
C VAL A 189 12.98 -3.59 -15.17
N LYS A 190 14.26 -4.01 -15.26
CA LYS A 190 14.82 -4.67 -16.46
C LYS A 190 14.23 -6.07 -16.66
N ASP A 191 14.16 -6.55 -17.91
CA ASP A 191 13.55 -7.85 -18.27
C ASP A 191 14.15 -9.03 -17.53
N ASN A 192 15.48 -9.11 -17.51
CA ASN A 192 16.21 -10.15 -16.82
C ASN A 192 15.98 -10.14 -15.29
N GLN A 193 15.60 -9.02 -14.69
CA GLN A 193 15.24 -8.94 -13.27
C GLN A 193 13.78 -9.37 -13.06
N LEU A 194 12.86 -9.01 -13.96
CA LEU A 194 11.47 -9.47 -13.90
C LEU A 194 11.35 -10.98 -14.11
N ALA A 195 12.07 -11.53 -15.09
CA ALA A 195 12.13 -12.98 -15.34
C ALA A 195 12.61 -13.74 -14.10
N ARG A 196 13.73 -13.30 -13.49
CA ARG A 196 14.27 -13.90 -12.26
C ARG A 196 13.28 -13.89 -11.09
N ARG A 197 12.49 -12.82 -10.95
CA ARG A 197 11.46 -12.70 -9.89
C ARG A 197 10.28 -13.63 -10.12
N LEU A 198 9.89 -13.85 -11.37
CA LEU A 198 8.75 -14.71 -11.73
C LEU A 198 9.12 -16.20 -11.79
N THR A 199 10.36 -16.55 -12.13
CA THR A 199 10.81 -17.96 -12.22
C THR A 199 11.44 -18.49 -10.93
N GLY A 200 11.49 -17.67 -9.86
CA GLY A 200 12.08 -18.07 -8.58
C GLY A 200 13.61 -18.20 -8.57
N LEU A 201 14.29 -17.91 -9.69
CA LEU A 201 15.73 -18.14 -9.86
C LEU A 201 16.66 -17.21 -9.06
N ASN A 202 16.14 -16.35 -8.18
CA ASN A 202 16.90 -15.64 -7.14
C ASN A 202 15.92 -14.95 -6.18
N ILE A 203 15.18 -15.74 -5.38
CA ILE A 203 14.51 -15.18 -4.21
C ILE A 203 15.62 -14.91 -3.18
N PHE A 204 15.89 -13.62 -2.93
CA PHE A 204 16.87 -13.04 -1.99
C PHE A 204 18.28 -12.74 -2.53
N LYS A 205 18.43 -11.58 -3.18
CA LYS A 205 19.61 -10.73 -3.06
C LYS A 205 19.19 -9.27 -2.93
#